data_AF-A0A4Q7G5U4-F1
#
_entry.id   AF-A0A4Q7G5U4-F1
#
_cell.length_a   1.000
_cell.length_b   1.000
_cell.length_c   1.000
_cell.angle_alpha   90.00
_cell.angle_beta   90.00
_cell.angle_gamma   90.00
#
_symmetry.space_group_name_H-M   'P 1'
#
loop_
_entity.id
_entity.type
_entity.pdbx_description
1 polymer ?
#
loop_
_entity_poly.entity_id
_entity_poly.type
_entity_poly.pdbx_seq_one_letter_code
_entity_poly.pdbx_strand_id
1 'polypeptide(L)' 'MSASKKPLKPDDFPVHAEGKKIKKQDGTPIATTEDLPIADDVAERLNEDEARREEDKWA' A
#
# COMPACT_ATOMS: atom_id res chain seq x y z
N MET A 1 9.53 9.76 13.73
CA MET A 1 8.06 9.83 13.60
C MET A 1 7.59 8.51 13.04
N SER A 2 7.18 7.59 13.90
CA SER A 2 6.83 6.22 13.51
C SER A 2 5.40 6.22 12.99
N ALA A 3 5.21 6.18 11.66
CA ALA A 3 3.91 5.88 11.08
C ALA A 3 3.38 4.61 11.76
N SER A 4 2.17 4.70 12.30
CA SER A 4 1.59 3.63 13.11
C SER A 4 1.64 2.33 12.33
N LYS A 5 2.43 1.35 12.82
CA LYS A 5 2.58 0.00 12.27
C LYS A 5 1.30 -0.82 12.48
N LYS A 6 0.17 -0.32 12.01
CA LYS A 6 -1.01 -1.17 11.86
C LYS A 6 -0.79 -1.99 10.60
N PRO A 7 -0.86 -3.33 10.69
CA PRO A 7 -0.79 -4.16 9.50
C PRO A 7 -1.95 -3.78 8.57
N LEU A 8 -1.64 -3.61 7.28
CA LEU A 8 -2.64 -3.38 6.24
C LEU A 8 -3.51 -4.63 6.13
N LYS A 9 -4.81 -4.43 5.97
CA LYS A 9 -5.80 -5.49 5.74
C LYS A 9 -6.06 -5.63 4.24
N PRO A 10 -6.59 -6.76 3.76
CA PRO A 10 -6.99 -6.91 2.35
C PRO A 10 -7.97 -5.81 1.90
N ASP A 11 -8.89 -5.40 2.78
CA ASP A 11 -9.87 -4.32 2.50
C ASP A 11 -9.24 -2.93 2.31
N ASP A 12 -7.96 -2.76 2.68
CA ASP A 12 -7.22 -1.52 2.49
C ASP A 12 -6.67 -1.37 1.05
N PHE A 13 -6.78 -2.42 0.22
CA PHE A 13 -6.29 -2.47 -1.15
C PHE A 13 -7.40 -2.23 -2.19
N PRO A 14 -7.07 -1.72 -3.40
CA PRO A 14 -5.74 -1.29 -3.82
C PRO A 14 -5.30 0.05 -3.22
N VAL A 15 -4.00 0.19 -3.02
CA VAL A 15 -3.35 1.44 -2.58
C VAL A 15 -2.82 2.22 -3.77
N HIS A 16 -2.74 3.54 -3.64
CA HIS A 16 -2.29 4.45 -4.68
C HIS A 16 -1.25 5.43 -4.14
N ALA A 17 -0.27 5.76 -4.97
CA ALA A 17 0.68 6.83 -4.69
C ALA A 17 0.07 8.19 -5.05
N GLU A 18 0.06 9.10 -4.07
CA GLU A 18 -0.28 10.50 -4.26
C GLU A 18 0.91 11.36 -3.86
N GLY A 19 1.73 11.68 -4.84
CA GLY A 19 2.98 12.37 -4.62
C GLY A 19 3.96 11.50 -3.83
N LYS A 20 4.34 11.96 -2.63
CA LYS A 20 5.27 11.25 -1.72
C LYS A 20 4.54 10.41 -0.67
N LYS A 21 3.24 10.20 -0.85
CA LYS A 21 2.40 9.51 0.14
C LYS A 21 1.68 8.37 -0.54
N ILE A 22 1.56 7.27 0.18
CA ILE A 22 0.75 6.13 -0.25
C ILE A 22 -0.54 6.21 0.54
N LYS A 23 -1.66 6.18 -0.19
CA LYS A 23 -3.00 6.26 0.35
C LYS A 23 -3.80 5.05 -0.09
N LYS A 24 -4.82 4.72 0.69
CA LYS A 24 -5.83 3.73 0.32
C LYS A 24 -6.91 4.38 -0.55
N GLN A 25 -7.81 3.58 -1.09
CA GLN A 25 -8.99 4.10 -1.82
C GLN A 25 -9.88 5.02 -0.97
N ASP A 26 -9.87 4.84 0.35
CA ASP A 26 -10.59 5.69 1.31
C ASP A 26 -9.94 7.09 1.48
N GLY A 27 -8.79 7.35 0.84
CA GLY A 27 -8.03 8.60 0.94
C GLY A 27 -7.14 8.70 2.19
N THR A 28 -7.15 7.70 3.07
CA THR A 28 -6.33 7.65 4.28
C THR A 28 -4.87 7.37 3.90
N PRO A 29 -3.92 8.22 4.33
CA PRO A 29 -2.50 7.98 4.14
C PRO A 29 -2.01 6.87 5.06
N ILE A 30 -1.36 5.86 4.48
CA ILE A 30 -0.82 4.70 5.20
C ILE A 30 0.70 4.74 5.29
N ALA A 31 1.36 5.36 4.31
CA ALA A 31 2.81 5.50 4.29
C ALA A 31 3.21 6.80 3.60
N THR A 32 4.43 7.22 3.88
CA THR A 32 5.10 8.38 3.26
C THR A 32 6.48 7.92 2.82
N THR A 33 6.82 8.22 1.58
CA THR A 33 8.14 7.97 1.01
C THR A 33 8.94 9.25 0.96
N GLU A 34 10.25 9.14 0.80
CA GLU A 34 11.12 10.30 0.62
C GLU A 34 11.02 10.86 -0.80
N ASP A 35 10.73 10.00 -1.78
CA ASP A 35 10.69 10.33 -3.20
C ASP A 35 9.37 9.92 -3.86
N LEU A 36 9.00 10.71 -4.87
CA LEU A 36 7.82 10.49 -5.71
C LEU A 36 7.86 9.12 -6.43
N PRO A 37 8.92 8.76 -7.18
CA PRO A 37 8.98 7.46 -7.85
C PRO A 37 8.98 6.28 -6.87
N ILE A 38 9.51 6.47 -5.66
CA ILE A 38 9.49 5.43 -4.62
C ILE A 38 8.07 5.21 -4.10
N ALA A 39 7.21 6.24 -4.06
CA ALA A 39 5.82 6.06 -3.65
C ALA A 39 5.07 5.12 -4.60
N ASP A 40 5.28 5.30 -5.90
CA ASP A 40 4.62 4.53 -6.94
C ASP A 40 5.09 3.07 -6.93
N ASP A 41 6.41 2.84 -6.93
CA ASP A 41 7.01 1.50 -6.84
C ASP A 41 6.51 0.75 -5.58
N VAL A 42 6.45 1.42 -4.44
CA VAL A 42 5.98 0.80 -3.20
C VAL A 42 4.47 0.54 -3.24
N ALA A 43 3.67 1.41 -3.86
CA ALA A 43 2.23 1.18 -4.02
C ALA A 43 1.95 -0.02 -4.94
N GLU A 44 2.65 -0.11 -6.08
CA GLU A 44 2.56 -1.26 -6.99
C GLU A 44 2.94 -2.56 -6.28
N ARG A 45 4.10 -2.59 -5.62
CA ARG A 45 4.57 -3.78 -4.88
C ARG A 45 3.62 -4.21 -3.77
N LEU A 46 3.04 -3.27 -3.05
CA LEU A 46 2.04 -3.56 -2.02
C LEU A 46 0.80 -4.24 -2.64
N ASN A 47 0.30 -3.72 -3.76
CA ASN A 47 -0.85 -4.30 -4.45
C ASN A 47 -0.54 -5.71 -5.00
N GLU A 48 0.65 -5.93 -5.57
CA GLU A 48 1.07 -7.24 -6.06
C GLU A 48 1.21 -8.28 -4.94
N ASP A 49 1.77 -7.88 -3.79
CA ASP A 49 1.91 -8.76 -2.63
C ASP A 49 0.55 -9.22 -2.08
N GLU A 50 -0.45 -8.33 -2.03
CA GLU A 50 -1.80 -8.71 -1.60
C GLU A 50 -2.50 -9.57 -2.65
N ALA A 51 -2.37 -9.26 -3.94
CA ALA A 51 -2.93 -10.09 -5.02
C ALA A 51 -2.42 -11.54 -4.93
N ARG A 52 -1.11 -11.73 -4.72
CA ARG A 52 -0.52 -13.06 -4.49
C ARG A 52 -1.04 -13.74 -3.23
N ARG A 53 -1.29 -12.97 -2.16
CA ARG A 53 -1.82 -13.51 -0.90
C ARG A 53 -3.27 -13.97 -1.04
N GLU A 54 -4.06 -13.32 -1.90
CA GLU A 54 -5.41 -13.76 -2.22
C GLU A 54 -5.41 -15.03 -3.07
N GLU A 55 -4.49 -15.16 -4.03
CA GLU A 55 -4.33 -16.39 -4.83
C GLU A 55 -3.95 -17.60 -3.96
N ASP A 56 -3.11 -17.41 -2.94
CA ASP A 56 -2.69 -18.47 -2.01
C ASP A 56 -3.82 -18.96 -1.07
N LYS A 57 -4.93 -18.20 -0.95
CA LYS A 57 -6.12 -18.64 -0.18
C LYS A 57 -6.99 -19.67 -0.92
N TRP A 58 -6.69 -19.96 -2.19
CA TRP A 58 -7.47 -20.88 -3.02
C TRP A 58 -6.68 -22.13 -3.49
N ALA A 59 -5.48 -22.36 -2.95
CA ALA A 59 -4.68 -23.57 -3.18
C ALA A 59 -5.10 -24.75 -2.28
#